data_AF-A0A9X4MDI6-F1
#
_entry.id   AF-A0A9X4MDI6-F1
#
_cell.length_a   1.000
_cell.length_b   1.000
_cell.length_c   1.000
_cell.angle_alpha   90.00
_cell.angle_beta   90.00
_cell.angle_gamma   90.00
#
_symmetry.space_group_name_H-M   'P 1'
#
loop_
_entity.id
_entity.type
_entity.pdbx_description
1 polymer ?
#
loop_
_entity_poly.entity_id
_entity_poly.type
_entity_poly.pdbx_seq_one_letter_code
_entity_poly.pdbx_strand_id
1 'polypeptide(L)'
;MELIEKIILALPSIIIAGIVAYIAYQQYEINRQKLKLDLYDRRFKIYSAAIALVRFAYEPFPDQRYKDITEKIDNEFTDHLSAAYFLLNREAFNTLEQISQEVRDLASAMESRLSTVEKLNQLQGANTEECEDLNNDRRKWNSKIESIRQSLSKTHRINSIFLPYLDFRSLYYNHNRTKK
;
A
#
# COMPACT_ATOMS: atom_id res chain seq x y z
N MET A 1 16.01 35.16 59.88
CA MET A 1 16.52 35.58 58.55
C MET A 1 16.87 34.38 57.68
N GLU A 2 17.62 33.39 58.17
CA GLU A 2 18.05 32.21 57.37
C GLU A 2 16.92 31.41 56.67
N LEU A 3 15.73 31.28 57.28
CA LEU A 3 14.60 30.58 56.66
C LEU A 3 14.03 31.31 55.43
N ILE A 4 14.00 32.65 55.46
CA ILE A 4 13.47 33.47 54.38
C ILE A 4 14.42 33.42 53.18
N GLU A 5 15.73 33.48 53.42
CA GLU A 5 16.75 33.35 52.37
C GLU A 5 16.70 31.98 51.68
N LYS A 6 16.52 30.90 52.45
CA LYS A 6 16.38 29.54 51.90
C LYS A 6 15.13 29.38 51.04
N ILE A 7 14.01 29.99 51.43
CA ILE A 7 12.76 29.98 50.65
C ILE A 7 12.93 30.75 49.34
N ILE A 8 13.53 31.94 49.38
CA ILE A 8 13.76 32.76 48.19
C ILE A 8 14.69 32.05 47.19
N LEU A 9 15.70 31.32 47.67
CA LEU A 9 16.59 30.52 46.82
C LEU A 9 15.91 29.28 46.21
N ALA A 10 14.98 28.64 46.92
CA ALA A 10 14.32 27.42 46.47
C ALA A 10 13.12 27.66 45.53
N LEU A 11 12.49 28.83 45.64
CA LEU A 11 11.28 29.19 44.89
C LEU A 11 11.49 29.17 43.35
N PRO A 12 12.60 29.70 42.80
CA PRO A 12 12.91 29.56 41.37
C PRO A 12 13.06 28.11 40.92
N SER A 13 13.72 27.25 41.71
CA SER A 13 13.88 25.83 41.38
C SER A 13 12.55 25.10 41.33
N ILE A 14 11.63 25.39 42.24
CA ILE A 14 10.28 24.82 42.23
C ILE A 14 9.49 25.27 41.00
N ILE A 15 9.56 26.56 40.64
CA ILE A 15 8.90 27.10 39.44
C ILE A 15 9.48 26.43 38.18
N ILE A 16 10.80 26.35 38.07
CA ILE A 16 11.47 25.72 36.93
C ILE A 16 11.05 24.24 36.83
N ALA A 17 11.04 23.50 37.95
CA ALA A 17 10.60 22.11 37.96
C ALA A 17 9.13 21.97 37.48
N GLY A 18 8.25 22.87 37.90
CA GLY A 18 6.86 22.90 37.45
C GLY A 18 6.73 23.16 35.95
N ILE A 19 7.49 24.13 35.42
CA ILE A 19 7.53 24.43 33.98
C ILE A 19 8.06 23.25 33.18
N VAL A 20 9.15 22.63 33.63
CA VAL A 20 9.73 21.44 32.97
C VAL A 20 8.75 20.28 32.95
N ALA A 21 8.08 20.01 34.09
CA ALA A 21 7.06 18.97 34.16
C ALA A 21 5.88 19.24 33.20
N TYR A 22 5.46 20.50 33.09
CA TYR A 22 4.41 20.91 32.16
C TYR A 22 4.83 20.73 30.69
N ILE A 23 6.05 21.15 30.34
CA ILE A 23 6.61 20.98 28.99
C ILE A 23 6.72 19.50 28.64
N ALA A 24 7.21 18.67 29.57
CA ALA A 24 7.33 17.23 29.37
C ALA A 24 5.96 16.58 29.11
N TYR A 25 4.92 16.99 29.85
CA TYR A 25 3.55 16.53 29.61
C TYR A 25 3.04 16.93 28.22
N GLN A 26 3.28 18.17 27.80
CA GLN A 26 2.90 18.62 26.46
C GLN A 26 3.65 17.86 25.36
N GLN A 27 4.96 17.62 25.53
CA GLN A 27 5.75 16.85 24.59
C GLN A 27 5.25 15.40 24.47
N TYR A 28 4.83 14.79 25.57
CA TYR A 28 4.26 13.44 25.56
C TYR A 28 2.98 13.38 24.71
N GLU A 29 2.04 14.30 24.90
CA GLU A 29 0.79 14.34 24.11
C GLU A 29 1.06 14.63 22.63
N ILE A 30 1.95 15.57 22.31
CA ILE A 30 2.35 15.87 20.92
C ILE A 30 2.97 14.64 20.26
N ASN A 31 3.91 13.96 20.94
CA ASN A 31 4.57 12.77 20.40
C ASN A 31 3.57 11.64 20.16
N ARG A 32 2.58 11.49 21.05
CA ARG A 32 1.51 10.50 20.90
C ARG A 32 0.63 10.79 19.68
N GLN A 33 0.28 12.06 19.44
CA GLN A 33 -0.48 12.46 18.25
C GLN A 33 0.36 12.27 16.97
N LYS A 34 1.64 12.63 17.01
CA LYS A 34 2.57 12.45 15.90
C LYS A 34 2.76 10.98 15.53
N LEU A 35 2.88 10.10 16.52
CA LEU A 35 2.97 8.65 16.29
C LEU A 35 1.72 8.11 15.58
N LYS A 36 0.53 8.58 15.97
CA LYS A 36 -0.73 8.19 15.30
C LYS A 36 -0.74 8.66 13.84
N LEU A 37 -0.29 9.88 13.57
CA LEU A 37 -0.21 10.42 12.22
C LEU A 37 0.79 9.63 11.37
N ASP A 38 1.98 9.31 11.90
CA ASP A 38 2.99 8.52 11.18
C ASP A 38 2.48 7.12 10.83
N LEU A 39 1.78 6.46 11.77
CA LEU A 39 1.15 5.17 11.50
C LEU A 39 0.07 5.25 10.42
N TYR A 40 -0.71 6.33 10.40
CA TYR A 40 -1.70 6.58 9.36
C TYR A 40 -1.03 6.75 8.00
N ASP A 41 -0.04 7.63 7.89
CA ASP A 41 0.64 7.92 6.63
C ASP A 41 1.28 6.65 6.06
N ARG A 42 1.87 5.81 6.91
CA ARG A 42 2.42 4.51 6.48
C ARG A 42 1.34 3.56 5.96
N ARG A 43 0.19 3.43 6.65
CA ARG A 43 -0.94 2.60 6.20
C ARG A 43 -1.54 3.11 4.89
N PHE A 44 -1.63 4.43 4.75
CA PHE A 44 -2.14 5.07 3.54
C PHE A 44 -1.21 4.83 2.34
N LYS A 45 0.11 4.88 2.53
CA LYS A 45 1.08 4.54 1.47
C LYS A 45 0.92 3.12 0.95
N ILE A 46 0.68 2.14 1.84
CA ILE A 46 0.40 0.75 1.44
C ILE A 46 -0.90 0.68 0.62
N TYR A 47 -1.94 1.37 1.08
CA TYR A 47 -3.21 1.44 0.35
C TYR A 47 -3.04 2.08 -1.04
N SER A 48 -2.34 3.20 -1.15
CA SER A 48 -2.10 3.87 -2.44
C SER A 48 -1.31 2.99 -3.40
N ALA A 49 -0.29 2.27 -2.90
CA ALA A 49 0.48 1.33 -3.70
C ALA A 49 -0.38 0.15 -4.18
N ALA A 50 -1.24 -0.40 -3.32
CA ALA A 50 -2.17 -1.48 -3.68
C ALA A 50 -3.17 -1.04 -4.77
N ILE A 51 -3.71 0.18 -4.65
CA ILE A 51 -4.60 0.75 -5.66
C ILE A 51 -3.87 0.99 -6.99
N ALA A 52 -2.63 1.48 -6.96
CA ALA A 52 -1.82 1.68 -8.17
C ALA A 52 -1.57 0.35 -8.89
N LEU A 53 -1.22 -0.69 -8.14
CA LEU A 53 -0.99 -2.04 -8.66
C LEU A 53 -2.26 -2.65 -9.28
N VAL A 54 -3.42 -2.47 -8.65
CA VAL A 54 -4.69 -2.94 -9.23
C VAL A 54 -5.15 -2.10 -10.41
N ARG A 55 -4.96 -0.78 -10.37
CA ARG A 55 -5.28 0.10 -11.51
C ARG A 55 -4.50 -0.31 -12.75
N PHE A 56 -3.23 -0.65 -12.58
CA PHE A 56 -2.38 -1.17 -13.67
C PHE A 56 -2.99 -2.40 -14.34
N ALA A 57 -3.58 -3.31 -13.58
CA ALA A 57 -4.22 -4.51 -14.15
C ALA A 57 -5.41 -4.21 -15.07
N TYR A 58 -6.07 -3.07 -14.87
CA TYR A 58 -7.22 -2.63 -15.67
C TYR A 58 -6.86 -1.73 -16.84
N GLU A 59 -5.66 -1.16 -16.88
CA GLU A 59 -5.29 -0.28 -17.99
C GLU A 59 -5.22 -1.07 -19.31
N PRO A 60 -5.75 -0.51 -20.41
CA PRO A 60 -5.75 -1.16 -21.71
C PRO A 60 -4.34 -1.29 -22.28
N PHE A 61 -4.18 -2.30 -23.14
CA PHE A 61 -2.95 -2.94 -23.60
C PHE A 61 -1.71 -2.06 -23.71
N PRO A 62 -0.55 -2.65 -23.43
CA PRO A 62 0.62 -1.85 -23.28
C PRO A 62 1.47 -1.76 -24.55
N ASP A 63 2.05 -0.59 -24.71
CA ASP A 63 3.21 -0.25 -25.54
C ASP A 63 4.47 -0.96 -24.99
N GLN A 64 5.60 -0.90 -25.69
CA GLN A 64 6.92 -1.39 -25.27
C GLN A 64 7.30 -0.98 -23.83
N ARG A 65 6.75 0.12 -23.31
CA ARG A 65 6.92 0.59 -21.94
C ARG A 65 6.22 -0.26 -20.86
N TYR A 66 5.49 -1.32 -21.23
CA TYR A 66 4.79 -2.17 -20.26
C TYR A 66 5.69 -2.67 -19.15
N LYS A 67 6.86 -3.18 -19.55
CA LYS A 67 7.78 -3.88 -18.67
C LYS A 67 8.33 -2.92 -17.62
N ASP A 68 8.79 -1.76 -18.07
CA ASP A 68 9.33 -0.71 -17.21
C ASP A 68 8.29 -0.21 -16.20
N ILE A 69 7.04 -0.04 -16.64
CA ILE A 69 5.94 0.42 -15.77
C ILE A 69 5.56 -0.67 -14.76
N THR A 70 5.45 -1.92 -15.20
CA THR A 70 5.14 -3.07 -14.32
C THR A 70 6.21 -3.21 -13.24
N GLU A 71 7.48 -3.23 -13.65
CA GLU A 71 8.61 -3.43 -12.75
C GLU A 71 8.69 -2.31 -11.72
N LYS A 72 8.49 -1.06 -12.15
CA LYS A 72 8.46 0.09 -11.23
C LYS A 72 7.35 -0.04 -10.19
N ILE A 73 6.12 -0.36 -10.62
CA ILE A 73 4.96 -0.48 -9.72
C ILE A 73 5.13 -1.68 -8.77
N ASP A 74 5.66 -2.80 -9.26
CA ASP A 74 5.89 -4.00 -8.46
C ASP A 74 6.98 -3.78 -7.40
N ASN A 75 8.07 -3.09 -7.76
CA ASN A 75 9.13 -2.72 -6.82
C ASN A 75 8.59 -1.77 -5.74
N GLU A 76 7.88 -0.71 -6.13
CA GLU A 76 7.29 0.25 -5.18
C GLU A 76 6.30 -0.43 -4.23
N PHE A 77 5.48 -1.36 -4.73
CA PHE A 77 4.57 -2.13 -3.90
C PHE A 77 5.32 -3.09 -2.96
N THR A 78 6.35 -3.79 -3.45
CA THR A 78 7.13 -4.75 -2.65
C THR A 78 7.85 -4.06 -1.49
N ASP A 79 8.38 -2.84 -1.71
CA ASP A 79 8.99 -2.03 -0.66
C ASP A 79 8.00 -1.75 0.49
N HIS A 80 6.73 -1.50 0.14
CA HIS A 80 5.67 -1.24 1.10
C HIS A 80 5.03 -2.51 1.70
N LEU A 81 5.12 -3.65 1.01
CA LEU A 81 4.56 -4.93 1.47
C LEU A 81 5.24 -5.42 2.75
N SER A 82 6.55 -5.23 2.87
CA SER A 82 7.30 -5.57 4.10
C SER A 82 6.77 -4.81 5.32
N ALA A 83 6.43 -3.53 5.15
CA ALA A 83 5.83 -2.71 6.21
C ALA A 83 4.38 -3.12 6.50
N ALA A 84 3.66 -3.61 5.49
CA ALA A 84 2.28 -4.08 5.65
C ALA A 84 2.17 -5.27 6.62
N TYR A 85 3.17 -6.16 6.64
CA TYR A 85 3.23 -7.28 7.59
C TYR A 85 3.17 -6.83 9.06
N PHE A 86 3.83 -5.71 9.38
CA PHE A 86 3.85 -5.16 10.73
C PHE A 86 2.66 -4.23 11.04
N LEU A 87 2.18 -3.50 10.03
CA LEU A 87 1.19 -2.43 10.22
C LEU A 87 -0.26 -2.89 10.09
N LEU A 88 -0.49 -4.01 9.39
CA LEU A 88 -1.79 -4.60 9.11
C LEU A 88 -1.91 -5.97 9.79
N ASN A 89 -3.12 -6.51 9.84
CA ASN A 89 -3.33 -7.87 10.31
C ASN A 89 -2.89 -8.89 9.24
N ARG A 90 -2.77 -10.15 9.65
CA ARG A 90 -2.33 -11.25 8.78
C ARG A 90 -3.24 -11.45 7.57
N GLU A 91 -4.55 -11.29 7.74
CA GLU A 91 -5.53 -11.44 6.66
C GLU A 91 -5.38 -10.37 5.58
N ALA A 92 -5.18 -9.12 5.99
CA ALA A 92 -4.92 -7.99 5.11
C ALA A 92 -3.62 -8.20 4.33
N PHE A 93 -2.56 -8.59 5.03
CA PHE A 93 -1.27 -8.89 4.43
C PHE A 93 -1.38 -10.03 3.39
N ASN A 94 -1.97 -11.16 3.75
CA ASN A 94 -2.13 -12.30 2.85
C ASN A 94 -2.94 -11.92 1.59
N THR A 95 -3.95 -11.06 1.74
CA THR A 95 -4.72 -10.62 0.58
C THR A 95 -3.94 -9.67 -0.32
N LEU A 96 -3.15 -8.77 0.26
CA LEU A 96 -2.26 -7.89 -0.50
C LEU A 96 -1.22 -8.70 -1.29
N GLU A 97 -0.66 -9.74 -0.67
CA GLU A 97 0.27 -10.68 -1.30
C GLU A 97 -0.40 -11.44 -2.46
N GLN A 98 -1.62 -11.95 -2.26
CA GLN A 98 -2.39 -12.59 -3.33
C GLN A 98 -2.66 -11.65 -4.50
N ILE A 99 -3.06 -10.40 -4.23
CA ILE A 99 -3.32 -9.41 -5.28
C ILE A 99 -2.03 -9.10 -6.05
N SER A 100 -0.90 -8.95 -5.36
CA SER A 100 0.41 -8.76 -6.00
C SER A 100 0.77 -9.93 -6.90
N GLN A 101 0.57 -11.17 -6.45
CA GLN A 101 0.83 -12.36 -7.25
C GLN A 101 -0.09 -12.42 -8.48
N GLU A 102 -1.39 -12.15 -8.32
CA GLU A 102 -2.34 -12.11 -9.43
C GLU A 102 -1.95 -11.06 -10.49
N VAL A 103 -1.44 -9.89 -10.08
CA VAL A 103 -0.96 -8.87 -11.01
C VAL A 103 0.35 -9.26 -11.69
N ARG A 104 1.28 -9.92 -11.00
CA ARG A 104 2.50 -10.48 -11.63
C ARG A 104 2.16 -11.55 -12.66
N ASP A 105 1.20 -12.42 -12.34
CA ASP A 105 0.72 -13.44 -13.26
C ASP A 105 0.04 -12.82 -14.49
N LEU A 106 -0.69 -11.72 -14.30
CA LEU A 106 -1.26 -10.93 -15.40
C LEU A 106 -0.16 -10.32 -16.27
N ALA A 107 0.85 -9.70 -15.67
CA ALA A 107 1.94 -9.07 -16.39
C ALA A 107 2.73 -10.07 -17.23
N SER A 108 3.07 -11.23 -16.67
CA SER A 108 3.75 -12.31 -17.38
C SER A 108 2.92 -12.84 -18.57
N ALA A 109 1.60 -12.94 -18.40
CA ALA A 109 0.69 -13.35 -19.48
C ALA A 109 0.61 -12.30 -20.59
N MET A 110 0.62 -11.01 -20.23
CA MET A 110 0.64 -9.91 -21.20
C MET A 110 1.97 -9.83 -21.97
N GLU A 111 3.11 -10.01 -21.30
CA GLU A 111 4.43 -10.07 -21.95
C GLU A 111 4.51 -11.24 -22.94
N SER A 112 4.03 -12.42 -22.52
CA SER A 112 3.95 -13.60 -23.39
C SER A 112 3.12 -13.31 -24.64
N ARG A 113 1.94 -12.69 -24.47
CA ARG A 113 1.09 -12.29 -25.60
C ARG A 113 1.76 -11.29 -26.52
N LEU A 114 2.47 -10.29 -25.98
CA LEU A 114 3.18 -9.29 -26.78
C LEU A 114 4.20 -9.95 -27.71
N SER A 115 4.99 -10.90 -27.19
CA SER A 115 5.95 -11.66 -27.99
C SER A 115 5.29 -12.51 -29.08
N THR A 116 4.12 -13.11 -28.82
CA THR A 116 3.35 -13.87 -29.83
C THR A 116 2.85 -12.95 -30.95
N VAL A 117 2.36 -11.76 -30.59
CA VAL A 117 1.87 -10.77 -31.59
C VAL A 117 3.02 -10.25 -32.45
N GLU A 118 4.19 -10.01 -31.86
CA GLU A 118 5.38 -9.59 -32.61
C GLU A 118 5.82 -10.66 -33.61
N LYS A 119 5.84 -11.94 -33.21
CA LYS A 119 6.11 -13.08 -34.12
C LYS A 119 5.09 -13.17 -35.25
N LEU A 120 3.79 -13.02 -34.94
CA LEU A 120 2.73 -13.01 -35.95
C LEU A 120 2.92 -11.91 -37.00
N ASN A 121 3.29 -10.70 -36.57
CA ASN A 121 3.56 -9.59 -37.48
C ASN A 121 4.80 -9.86 -38.36
N GLN A 122 5.82 -10.55 -37.84
CA GLN A 122 6.99 -10.94 -38.62
C GLN A 122 6.69 -12.07 -39.63
N LEU A 123 5.74 -12.96 -39.31
CA LEU A 123 5.39 -14.13 -40.13
C LEU A 123 4.33 -13.88 -41.19
N GLN A 124 3.84 -12.64 -41.33
CA GLN A 124 2.71 -12.25 -42.19
C GLN A 124 2.95 -12.46 -43.72
N GLY A 125 3.99 -13.20 -44.12
CA GLY A 125 4.32 -13.53 -45.50
C GLY A 125 4.82 -14.95 -45.82
N ALA A 126 4.86 -15.92 -44.89
CA ALA A 126 5.58 -17.18 -45.18
C ALA A 126 4.99 -18.55 -44.77
N ASN A 127 3.98 -18.68 -43.90
CA ASN A 127 3.44 -20.03 -43.59
C ASN A 127 2.04 -20.03 -42.93
N THR A 128 1.13 -20.83 -43.47
CA THR A 128 -0.28 -20.91 -43.02
C THR A 128 -0.43 -21.70 -41.71
N GLU A 129 0.36 -22.75 -41.51
CA GLU A 129 0.28 -23.66 -40.35
C GLU A 129 0.85 -22.99 -39.08
N GLU A 130 2.00 -22.32 -39.18
CA GLU A 130 2.62 -21.58 -38.07
C GLU A 130 1.75 -20.38 -37.61
N CYS A 131 0.99 -19.78 -38.53
CA CYS A 131 0.00 -18.75 -38.19
C CYS A 131 -1.20 -19.30 -37.41
N GLU A 132 -1.59 -20.56 -37.62
CA GLU A 132 -2.73 -21.17 -36.94
C GLU A 132 -2.39 -21.48 -35.46
N ASP A 133 -1.21 -22.05 -35.22
CA ASP A 133 -0.70 -22.32 -33.87
C ASP A 133 -0.55 -21.04 -33.03
N LEU A 134 0.05 -19.99 -33.59
CA LEU A 134 0.19 -18.70 -32.91
C LEU A 134 -1.16 -18.01 -32.63
N ASN A 135 -2.16 -18.22 -33.49
CA ASN A 135 -3.52 -17.73 -33.26
C ASN A 135 -4.23 -18.48 -32.12
N ASN A 136 -4.01 -19.79 -32.00
CA ASN A 136 -4.51 -20.58 -30.88
C ASN A 136 -3.87 -20.12 -29.56
N ASP A 137 -2.56 -19.89 -29.55
CA ASP A 137 -1.85 -19.32 -28.41
C ASP A 137 -2.40 -17.94 -28.02
N ARG A 138 -2.63 -17.06 -29.00
CA ARG A 138 -3.23 -15.75 -28.76
C ARG A 138 -4.60 -15.86 -28.08
N ARG A 139 -5.47 -16.79 -28.50
CA ARG A 139 -6.78 -17.01 -27.85
C ARG A 139 -6.61 -17.53 -26.41
N LYS A 140 -5.69 -18.47 -26.19
CA LYS A 140 -5.37 -19.00 -24.86
C LYS A 140 -4.94 -17.90 -23.90
N TRP A 141 -4.05 -17.00 -24.34
CA TRP A 141 -3.62 -15.86 -23.53
C TRP A 141 -4.74 -14.88 -23.24
N ASN A 142 -5.62 -14.59 -24.21
CA ASN A 142 -6.78 -13.73 -23.98
C ASN A 142 -7.71 -14.31 -22.89
N SER A 143 -7.98 -15.62 -22.94
CA SER A 143 -8.78 -16.29 -21.92
C SER A 143 -8.12 -16.22 -20.54
N LYS A 144 -6.80 -16.46 -20.45
CA LYS A 144 -6.05 -16.35 -19.20
C LYS A 144 -6.09 -14.93 -18.63
N ILE A 145 -5.80 -13.92 -19.45
CA ILE A 145 -5.85 -12.50 -19.06
C ILE A 145 -7.23 -12.13 -18.51
N GLU A 146 -8.30 -12.56 -19.17
CA GLU A 146 -9.66 -12.25 -18.74
C GLU A 146 -10.01 -12.94 -17.42
N SER A 147 -9.59 -14.20 -17.22
CA SER A 147 -9.81 -14.92 -15.95
C SER A 147 -9.11 -14.23 -14.76
N ILE A 148 -7.89 -13.71 -14.98
CA ILE A 148 -7.14 -13.00 -13.93
C ILE A 148 -7.79 -11.65 -13.65
N ARG A 149 -8.22 -10.92 -14.69
CA ARG A 149 -8.96 -9.66 -14.52
C ARG A 149 -10.26 -9.85 -13.75
N GLN A 150 -10.99 -10.93 -13.99
CA GLN A 150 -12.20 -11.26 -13.23
C GLN A 150 -11.90 -11.61 -11.76
N SER A 151 -10.77 -12.26 -11.48
CA SER A 151 -10.32 -12.48 -10.10
C SER A 151 -10.03 -11.14 -9.39
N LEU A 152 -9.31 -10.26 -10.07
CA LEU A 152 -8.93 -8.93 -9.58
C LEU A 152 -10.13 -7.97 -9.46
N SER A 153 -11.21 -8.16 -10.24
CA SER A 153 -12.40 -7.25 -10.25
C SER A 153 -13.31 -7.41 -9.06
N LYS A 154 -12.96 -8.34 -8.18
CA LYS A 154 -13.42 -8.35 -6.79
C LYS A 154 -12.76 -7.21 -5.99
N THR A 155 -12.73 -6.00 -6.53
CA THR A 155 -12.17 -4.75 -5.95
C THR A 155 -12.79 -4.38 -4.60
N HIS A 156 -13.90 -5.02 -4.23
CA HIS A 156 -14.41 -4.97 -2.87
C HIS A 156 -13.36 -5.41 -1.83
N ARG A 157 -12.45 -6.32 -2.20
CA ARG A 157 -11.39 -6.88 -1.32
C ARG A 157 -10.43 -5.83 -0.78
N ILE A 158 -9.96 -4.89 -1.60
CA ILE A 158 -9.01 -3.86 -1.13
C ILE A 158 -9.71 -2.92 -0.15
N ASN A 159 -10.86 -2.37 -0.56
CA ASN A 159 -11.58 -1.42 0.28
C ASN A 159 -12.05 -2.06 1.59
N SER A 160 -12.51 -3.32 1.57
CA SER A 160 -12.94 -4.03 2.78
C SER A 160 -11.80 -4.26 3.77
N ILE A 161 -10.60 -4.51 3.27
CA ILE A 161 -9.43 -4.82 4.09
C ILE A 161 -8.84 -3.57 4.72
N PHE A 162 -8.87 -2.43 4.04
CA PHE A 162 -8.35 -1.17 4.57
C PHE A 162 -9.36 -0.38 5.39
N LEU A 163 -10.66 -0.68 5.29
CA LEU A 163 -11.73 -0.03 6.06
C LEU A 163 -11.44 0.08 7.57
N PRO A 164 -11.01 -0.99 8.28
CA PRO A 164 -10.65 -0.92 9.70
C PRO A 164 -9.46 0.00 10.01
N TYR A 165 -8.61 0.27 9.01
CA TYR A 165 -7.36 1.00 9.15
C TYR A 165 -7.46 2.46 8.70
N LEU A 166 -8.46 2.77 7.87
CA LEU A 166 -8.74 4.10 7.32
C LEU A 166 -9.93 4.81 8.01
N ASP A 167 -10.67 4.13 8.90
CA ASP A 167 -11.78 4.77 9.65
C ASP A 167 -11.28 5.61 10.84
N PHE A 168 -11.36 6.92 10.67
CA PHE A 168 -10.99 7.95 11.66
C PHE A 168 -11.97 8.07 12.82
N ARG A 169 -13.18 7.50 12.77
CA ARG A 169 -14.17 7.60 13.86
C ARG A 169 -13.66 6.94 15.14
N SER A 170 -12.90 5.86 15.00
CA SER A 170 -12.25 5.17 16.11
C SER A 170 -11.21 6.03 16.85
N LEU A 171 -10.62 7.03 16.17
CA LEU A 171 -9.54 7.87 16.71
C LEU A 171 -10.04 9.01 17.61
N TYR A 172 -11.28 9.46 17.42
CA TYR A 172 -11.90 10.54 18.21
C TYR A 172 -12.74 10.03 19.40
N TYR A 173 -13.12 8.76 19.43
CA TYR A 173 -14.07 8.25 20.42
C TYR A 173 -13.49 8.02 21.84
N ASN A 174 -12.16 8.09 22.01
CA ASN A 174 -11.51 7.76 23.29
C ASN A 174 -11.24 8.96 24.22
N HIS A 175 -11.80 10.15 23.95
CA HIS A 175 -11.64 11.33 24.82
C HIS A 175 -12.73 11.45 25.91
N ASN A 176 -13.84 10.72 25.80
CA ASN A 176 -15.00 10.87 26.71
C ASN A 176 -15.13 9.79 27.80
N ARG A 177 -14.14 8.90 27.96
CA ARG A 177 -14.20 7.83 28.98
C ARG A 177 -13.29 8.01 30.20
N THR A 178 -12.43 9.04 30.24
CA THR A 178 -11.57 9.34 31.40
C THR A 178 -12.11 10.47 32.29
N LYS A 179 -13.34 10.92 32.07
CA LYS A 179 -14.09 11.79 32.98
C LYS A 179 -15.33 11.05 33.50
N LYS A 180 -15.12 10.02 34.31
CA LYS A 180 -16.14 9.51 35.24
C LYS A 180 -15.47 8.93 36.47
#